data_AF-A0AAQ4EAG0-F1
#
_entry.id   AF-A0AAQ4EAG0-F1
#
_cell.length_a   1.000
_cell.length_b   1.000
_cell.length_c   1.000
_cell.angle_alpha   90.00
_cell.angle_beta   90.00
_cell.angle_gamma   90.00
#
_symmetry.space_group_name_H-M   'P 1'
#
loop_
_entity.id
_entity.type
_entity.pdbx_description
1 polymer ?
#
loop_
_entity_poly.entity_id
_entity_poly.type
_entity_poly.pdbx_seq_one_letter_code
_entity_poly.pdbx_strand_id
1 'polypeptide(L)'
;MATSEGGGKDELKTQFTTREGTYKVLSLSEYSRPNRVGYSSSQSNSPVKVSFVSLADSAGTEDRICFNVGRELYVYMYRGVKKAADLSKPVDKRVYKGTYPTCHDFHPSATPDGGLLLLVGFSAGQVQLIDPVKKELSRLYNDERFIDKTRVTCLKWLPNSNSLFLVSHASGQLYVYKEDLPCGSTPPHYQLFKQGDGFSVFTCKTKSTRNPLYRWVVGDGALHEFAFSPCARYLATASQDGFLRVFCYDTMDLVGLVRSYFGGLLCVCWSPDGKYVVAGGEDDLVTVWSFQDKRVVARGQGHRSWVQGVAFDSCLDGSSHASGDCPADTSYRFGSVGQDTQLCLWDLTEDVLKQPRAPRASLLLTGNNSPNTGGVPQASQLQQQARQQQQQQQQTRSSNATTVNSAQKLVGSPACPRLDEVPMLEPHICKKVAPERLTALVFREDCLVTACQEGYVCTWARPGRASTVV
;
A
#
# COMPACT_ATOMS: atom_id res chain seq x y z
N MET A 1 13.07 -42.72 -30.12
CA MET A 1 11.88 -42.03 -29.59
C MET A 1 12.35 -41.01 -28.58
N ALA A 2 11.94 -39.76 -28.77
CA ALA A 2 12.51 -38.59 -28.11
C ALA A 2 12.36 -38.62 -26.58
N THR A 3 13.48 -38.39 -25.91
CA THR A 3 13.55 -37.91 -24.53
C THR A 3 12.98 -36.50 -24.49
N SER A 4 11.88 -36.32 -23.77
CA SER A 4 11.29 -35.00 -23.51
C SER A 4 12.28 -34.16 -22.68
N GLU A 5 12.73 -33.06 -23.25
CA GLU A 5 13.50 -32.02 -22.57
C GLU A 5 12.77 -31.55 -21.32
N GLY A 6 13.45 -31.63 -20.18
CA GLY A 6 12.97 -31.09 -18.92
C GLY A 6 12.91 -29.56 -19.02
N GLY A 7 11.70 -29.00 -19.00
CA GLY A 7 11.50 -27.57 -18.79
C GLY A 7 12.23 -27.14 -17.53
N GLY A 8 13.12 -26.15 -17.66
CA GLY A 8 13.97 -25.66 -16.58
C GLY A 8 13.14 -25.36 -15.33
N LYS A 9 13.43 -26.07 -14.23
CA LYS A 9 12.85 -25.75 -12.93
C LYS A 9 13.24 -24.31 -12.60
N ASP A 10 12.23 -23.46 -12.46
CA ASP A 10 12.38 -22.04 -12.12
C ASP A 10 12.89 -21.92 -10.67
N GLU A 11 14.21 -22.08 -10.53
CA GLU A 11 14.94 -22.17 -9.26
C GLU A 11 14.97 -20.81 -8.55
N LEU A 12 14.73 -20.84 -7.24
CA LEU A 12 14.77 -19.67 -6.38
C LEU A 12 16.15 -19.01 -6.45
N LYS A 13 16.18 -17.73 -6.77
CA LYS A 13 17.44 -16.97 -6.81
C LYS A 13 17.85 -16.61 -5.39
N THR A 14 19.13 -16.80 -5.10
CA THR A 14 19.76 -16.48 -3.80
C THR A 14 20.65 -15.23 -3.87
N GLN A 15 20.87 -14.69 -5.07
CA GLN A 15 21.61 -13.46 -5.30
C GLN A 15 21.19 -12.82 -6.62
N PHE A 16 21.40 -11.51 -6.73
CA PHE A 16 21.26 -10.75 -7.97
C PHE A 16 22.25 -9.60 -7.98
N THR A 17 22.61 -9.11 -9.17
CA THR A 17 23.60 -8.06 -9.35
C THR A 17 22.94 -6.85 -9.96
N THR A 18 23.24 -5.69 -9.39
CA THR A 18 22.86 -4.35 -9.88
C THR A 18 24.14 -3.54 -10.11
N ARG A 19 24.00 -2.27 -10.51
CA ARG A 19 25.16 -1.38 -10.74
C ARG A 19 26.04 -1.19 -9.50
N GLU A 20 25.47 -1.28 -8.30
CA GLU A 20 26.19 -1.12 -7.02
C GLU A 20 26.92 -2.40 -6.60
N GLY A 21 26.63 -3.53 -7.25
CA GLY A 21 27.25 -4.83 -7.00
C GLY A 21 26.23 -5.93 -6.73
N THR A 22 26.66 -6.98 -6.03
CA THR A 22 25.85 -8.18 -5.82
C THR A 22 25.15 -8.18 -4.48
N TYR A 23 23.82 -8.25 -4.52
CA TYR A 23 22.96 -8.54 -3.37
C TYR A 23 22.91 -10.04 -3.13
N LYS A 24 23.01 -10.47 -1.87
CA LYS A 24 22.99 -11.89 -1.50
C LYS A 24 22.02 -12.14 -0.35
N VAL A 25 21.19 -13.17 -0.47
CA VAL A 25 20.36 -13.63 0.64
C VAL A 25 21.23 -14.25 1.73
N LEU A 26 20.95 -13.90 2.98
CA LEU A 26 21.68 -14.39 4.15
C LEU A 26 20.80 -15.39 4.92
N SER A 27 21.03 -16.68 4.69
CA SER A 27 20.25 -17.76 5.34
C SER A 27 20.35 -17.75 6.86
N LEU A 28 21.48 -17.30 7.43
CA LEU A 28 21.68 -17.18 8.87
C LEU A 28 21.00 -15.95 9.49
N SER A 29 20.51 -15.01 8.66
CA SER A 29 19.82 -13.77 9.06
C SER A 29 18.31 -13.83 8.81
N GLU A 30 17.78 -15.02 8.56
CA GLU A 30 16.36 -15.27 8.35
C GLU A 30 15.58 -15.28 9.68
N TYR A 31 14.39 -14.68 9.65
CA TYR A 31 13.39 -14.76 10.72
C TYR A 31 12.17 -15.56 10.25
N SER A 32 11.67 -16.45 11.11
CA SER A 32 10.50 -17.28 10.86
C SER A 32 9.87 -17.72 12.17
N ARG A 33 8.82 -18.55 12.10
CA ARG A 33 8.36 -19.31 13.27
C ARG A 33 9.51 -20.15 13.85
N PRO A 34 9.56 -20.37 15.18
CA PRO A 34 10.64 -21.13 15.82
C PRO A 34 10.77 -22.58 15.32
N ASN A 35 9.65 -23.19 14.93
CA ASN A 35 9.63 -24.55 14.37
C ASN A 35 10.07 -24.61 12.90
N ARG A 36 10.29 -23.46 12.23
CA ARG A 36 10.70 -23.32 10.82
C ARG A 36 9.81 -24.02 9.79
N VAL A 37 8.63 -24.44 10.19
CA VAL A 37 7.64 -25.02 9.27
C VAL A 37 6.96 -23.88 8.53
N GLY A 38 6.84 -23.98 7.21
CA GLY A 38 6.11 -23.02 6.38
C GLY A 38 4.63 -22.97 6.75
N TYR A 39 4.03 -21.78 6.70
CA TYR A 39 2.60 -21.60 6.95
C TYR A 39 1.79 -21.92 5.69
N SER A 40 0.90 -22.92 5.79
CA SER A 40 0.00 -23.26 4.68
C SER A 40 -1.18 -22.29 4.62
N SER A 41 -1.43 -21.75 3.42
CA SER A 41 -2.52 -20.82 3.09
C SER A 41 -3.93 -21.40 3.26
N SER A 42 -4.06 -22.73 3.41
CA SER A 42 -5.35 -23.42 3.63
C SER A 42 -6.07 -23.00 4.91
N GLN A 43 -5.39 -22.35 5.87
CA GLN A 43 -5.95 -22.02 7.20
C GLN A 43 -6.33 -20.54 7.39
N SER A 44 -5.79 -19.62 6.60
CA SER A 44 -6.09 -18.18 6.62
C SER A 44 -5.45 -17.46 5.44
N ASN A 45 -6.17 -16.51 4.84
CA ASN A 45 -5.68 -15.69 3.73
C ASN A 45 -5.04 -14.36 4.20
N SER A 46 -4.66 -14.24 5.48
CA SER A 46 -4.00 -13.03 5.99
C SER A 46 -2.58 -12.90 5.45
N PRO A 47 -2.17 -11.75 4.89
CA PRO A 47 -0.78 -11.56 4.49
C PRO A 47 0.14 -11.55 5.71
N VAL A 48 1.33 -12.12 5.53
CA VAL A 48 2.45 -11.94 6.46
C VAL A 48 2.94 -10.50 6.27
N LYS A 49 2.89 -9.68 7.32
CA LYS A 49 3.42 -8.33 7.34
C LYS A 49 4.64 -8.27 8.26
N VAL A 50 5.50 -7.31 7.98
CA VAL A 50 6.73 -7.08 8.74
C VAL A 50 6.80 -5.59 9.07
N SER A 51 7.08 -5.27 10.33
CA SER A 51 7.30 -3.90 10.79
C SER A 51 8.61 -3.85 11.57
N PHE A 52 9.28 -2.72 11.44
CA PHE A 52 10.53 -2.44 12.12
C PHE A 52 10.44 -1.16 12.92
N VAL A 53 11.28 -1.07 13.94
CA VAL A 53 11.56 0.18 14.65
C VAL A 53 13.04 0.18 15.03
N SER A 54 13.66 1.34 14.93
CA SER A 54 15.05 1.58 15.32
C SER A 54 15.04 2.52 16.50
N LEU A 55 15.46 2.03 17.67
CA LEU A 55 15.50 2.81 18.90
C LEU A 55 16.93 3.28 19.14
N ALA A 56 17.10 4.58 19.37
CA ALA A 56 18.38 5.12 19.79
C ALA A 56 18.59 4.82 21.29
N ASP A 57 19.67 4.11 21.61
CA ASP A 57 20.11 3.87 22.98
C ASP A 57 21.53 4.43 23.18
N SER A 58 21.88 4.68 24.43
CA SER A 58 23.20 5.08 24.93
C SER A 58 24.36 4.20 24.45
N ALA A 59 24.11 2.94 24.10
CA ALA A 59 25.09 1.97 23.61
C ALA A 59 25.05 1.72 22.08
N GLY A 60 24.16 2.39 21.35
CA GLY A 60 23.98 2.21 19.90
C GLY A 60 22.51 2.18 19.47
N THR A 61 22.26 1.88 18.19
CA THR A 61 20.89 1.70 17.67
C THR A 61 20.43 0.26 17.89
N GLU A 62 19.33 0.07 18.60
CA GLU A 62 18.70 -1.23 18.72
C GLU A 62 17.50 -1.37 17.79
N ASP A 63 17.59 -2.31 16.85
CA ASP A 63 16.50 -2.61 15.92
C ASP A 63 15.58 -3.70 16.48
N ARG A 64 14.26 -3.49 16.34
CA ARG A 64 13.24 -4.51 16.60
C ARG A 64 12.52 -4.86 15.30
N ILE A 65 12.13 -6.13 15.19
CA ILE A 65 11.29 -6.64 14.11
C ILE A 65 10.02 -7.25 14.72
N CYS A 66 8.88 -6.94 14.10
CA CYS A 66 7.60 -7.58 14.36
C CYS A 66 7.08 -8.21 13.07
N PHE A 67 6.60 -9.45 13.16
CA PHE A 67 5.92 -10.10 12.04
C PHE A 67 4.80 -11.04 12.53
N ASN A 68 3.75 -11.17 11.70
CA ASN A 68 2.62 -12.07 11.96
C ASN A 68 2.65 -13.29 11.04
N VAL A 69 2.23 -14.44 11.57
CA VAL A 69 2.04 -15.68 10.79
C VAL A 69 0.75 -16.35 11.25
N GLY A 70 -0.30 -16.29 10.42
CA GLY A 70 -1.62 -16.79 10.79
C GLY A 70 -2.15 -16.09 12.04
N ARG A 71 -2.29 -16.84 13.15
CA ARG A 71 -2.78 -16.34 14.44
C ARG A 71 -1.67 -15.93 15.41
N GLU A 72 -0.42 -16.09 15.00
CA GLU A 72 0.73 -15.79 15.84
C GLU A 72 1.34 -14.43 15.47
N LEU A 73 1.82 -13.71 16.48
CA LEU A 73 2.57 -12.47 16.34
C LEU A 73 3.88 -12.63 17.11
N TYR A 74 4.98 -12.25 16.48
CA TYR A 74 6.32 -12.38 17.02
C TYR A 74 7.04 -11.04 17.04
N VAL A 75 7.72 -10.73 18.14
CA VAL A 75 8.62 -9.58 18.26
C VAL A 75 10.01 -10.07 18.66
N TYR A 76 11.03 -9.68 17.89
CA TYR A 76 12.43 -10.04 18.12
C TYR A 76 13.35 -8.82 18.05
N MET A 77 14.55 -8.97 18.59
CA MET A 77 15.72 -8.16 18.23
C MET A 77 16.07 -8.43 16.76
N TYR A 78 16.18 -7.39 15.95
CA TYR A 78 16.64 -7.50 14.57
C TYR A 78 18.15 -7.28 14.51
N ARG A 79 18.87 -8.18 13.85
CA ARG A 79 20.34 -8.16 13.78
C ARG A 79 20.90 -7.82 12.39
N GLY A 80 20.05 -7.37 11.48
CA GLY A 80 20.44 -6.99 10.12
C GLY A 80 21.15 -8.15 9.41
N VAL A 81 22.31 -7.83 8.83
CA VAL A 81 23.20 -8.77 8.12
C VAL A 81 23.99 -9.73 9.02
N LYS A 82 23.84 -9.67 10.34
CA LYS A 82 24.46 -10.63 11.29
C LYS A 82 23.54 -11.84 11.48
N LYS A 83 24.05 -12.90 12.13
CA LYS A 83 23.23 -14.05 12.52
C LYS A 83 22.00 -13.57 13.31
N ALA A 84 20.83 -14.04 12.90
CA ALA A 84 19.55 -13.71 13.50
C ALA A 84 19.54 -14.00 15.00
N ALA A 85 18.65 -13.33 15.73
CA ALA A 85 18.38 -13.64 17.12
C ALA A 85 17.92 -15.11 17.29
N ASP A 86 18.09 -15.67 18.48
CA ASP A 86 17.60 -17.00 18.79
C ASP A 86 16.07 -17.05 18.66
N LEU A 87 15.58 -17.72 17.60
CA LEU A 87 14.16 -17.80 17.30
C LEU A 87 13.36 -18.50 18.42
N SER A 88 14.01 -19.30 19.28
CA SER A 88 13.33 -19.91 20.43
C SER A 88 13.01 -18.93 21.57
N LYS A 89 13.62 -17.73 21.54
CA LYS A 89 13.53 -16.71 22.60
C LYS A 89 13.05 -15.35 22.05
N PRO A 90 11.78 -15.25 21.61
CA PRO A 90 11.21 -13.96 21.23
C PRO A 90 11.16 -12.99 22.41
N VAL A 91 11.24 -11.69 22.10
CA VAL A 91 10.97 -10.63 23.09
C VAL A 91 9.52 -10.73 23.53
N ASP A 92 8.60 -10.84 22.57
CA ASP A 92 7.20 -11.17 22.83
C ASP A 92 6.64 -12.14 21.79
N LYS A 93 5.75 -13.01 22.23
CA LYS A 93 4.98 -13.92 21.36
C LYS A 93 3.53 -13.88 21.80
N ARG A 94 2.63 -13.60 20.87
CA ARG A 94 1.18 -13.63 21.11
C ARG A 94 0.48 -14.60 20.17
N VAL A 95 -0.55 -15.26 20.68
CA VAL A 95 -1.41 -16.19 19.92
C VAL A 95 -2.85 -15.75 20.10
N TYR A 96 -3.50 -15.43 18.99
CA TYR A 96 -4.86 -14.91 18.97
C TYR A 96 -5.88 -16.02 18.73
N LYS A 97 -6.91 -16.10 19.58
CA LYS A 97 -8.05 -17.00 19.41
C LYS A 97 -9.20 -16.24 18.74
N GLY A 98 -9.77 -16.79 17.67
CA GLY A 98 -10.98 -16.24 17.02
C GLY A 98 -10.74 -15.17 15.93
N THR A 99 -9.64 -14.43 15.98
CA THR A 99 -9.25 -13.46 14.95
C THR A 99 -7.75 -13.57 14.66
N TYR A 100 -7.29 -13.05 13.53
CA TYR A 100 -5.88 -13.06 13.17
C TYR A 100 -5.35 -11.65 12.84
N PRO A 101 -4.08 -11.35 13.16
CA PRO A 101 -3.44 -10.10 12.75
C PRO A 101 -3.39 -9.95 11.23
N THR A 102 -3.57 -8.72 10.76
CA THR A 102 -3.61 -8.34 9.33
C THR A 102 -2.56 -7.31 8.97
N CYS A 103 -2.23 -6.41 9.90
CA CYS A 103 -1.20 -5.40 9.79
C CYS A 103 -0.81 -4.93 11.20
N HIS A 104 0.33 -4.25 11.31
CA HIS A 104 0.83 -3.73 12.58
C HIS A 104 1.83 -2.60 12.34
N ASP A 105 1.98 -1.71 13.32
CA ASP A 105 2.88 -0.55 13.22
C ASP A 105 3.45 -0.18 14.59
N PHE A 106 4.77 -0.01 14.64
CA PHE A 106 5.45 0.47 15.83
C PHE A 106 5.31 1.98 15.94
N HIS A 107 5.18 2.47 17.16
CA HIS A 107 5.41 3.87 17.42
C HIS A 107 6.88 4.20 17.13
N PRO A 108 7.20 5.31 16.43
CA PRO A 108 8.55 5.59 15.94
C PRO A 108 9.57 5.84 17.06
N SER A 109 9.10 6.26 18.25
CA SER A 109 9.93 6.45 19.43
C SER A 109 9.51 5.53 20.58
N ALA A 110 10.47 5.15 21.42
CA ALA A 110 10.17 4.55 22.71
C ALA A 110 9.41 5.53 23.61
N THR A 111 8.63 5.00 24.55
CA THR A 111 8.00 5.82 25.59
C THR A 111 9.05 6.27 26.62
N PRO A 112 8.83 7.38 27.35
CA PRO A 112 9.83 7.91 28.30
C PRO A 112 10.26 6.93 29.39
N ASP A 113 9.40 5.95 29.70
CA ASP A 113 9.61 4.89 30.68
C ASP A 113 10.21 3.61 30.07
N GLY A 114 10.71 3.67 28.83
CA GLY A 114 11.39 2.56 28.13
C GLY A 114 10.46 1.51 27.52
N GLY A 115 9.17 1.82 27.39
CA GLY A 115 8.19 0.98 26.69
C GLY A 115 8.24 1.14 25.18
N LEU A 116 7.68 0.18 24.47
CA LEU A 116 7.60 0.20 23.01
C LEU A 116 6.16 -0.01 22.59
N LEU A 117 5.52 0.99 21.99
CA LEU A 117 4.12 0.85 21.59
C LEU A 117 4.01 0.18 20.22
N LEU A 118 3.14 -0.81 20.13
CA LEU A 118 2.84 -1.54 18.90
C LEU A 118 1.32 -1.62 18.70
N LEU A 119 0.85 -1.11 17.57
CA LEU A 119 -0.54 -1.28 17.12
C LEU A 119 -0.65 -2.56 16.28
N VAL A 120 -1.74 -3.30 16.46
CA VAL A 120 -2.03 -4.54 15.72
C VAL A 120 -3.49 -4.51 15.25
N GLY A 121 -3.71 -4.63 13.95
CA GLY A 121 -5.03 -4.64 13.32
C GLY A 121 -5.48 -6.05 12.99
N PHE A 122 -6.79 -6.31 13.09
CA PHE A 122 -7.34 -7.67 13.03
C PHE A 122 -8.37 -7.89 11.92
N SER A 123 -8.54 -9.16 11.56
CA SER A 123 -9.48 -9.61 10.53
C SER A 123 -10.96 -9.31 10.81
N ALA A 124 -11.33 -9.12 12.08
CA ALA A 124 -12.70 -8.80 12.48
C ALA A 124 -12.93 -7.29 12.72
N GLY A 125 -11.94 -6.44 12.40
CA GLY A 125 -12.04 -4.98 12.48
C GLY A 125 -11.55 -4.38 13.80
N GLN A 126 -11.08 -5.20 14.75
CA GLN A 126 -10.49 -4.69 15.98
C GLN A 126 -9.08 -4.14 15.74
N VAL A 127 -8.65 -3.27 16.65
CA VAL A 127 -7.25 -2.84 16.78
C VAL A 127 -6.82 -3.01 18.23
N GLN A 128 -5.62 -3.55 18.45
CA GLN A 128 -5.04 -3.69 19.80
C GLN A 128 -3.75 -2.87 19.88
N LEU A 129 -3.62 -2.09 20.94
CA LEU A 129 -2.38 -1.44 21.34
C LEU A 129 -1.72 -2.28 22.43
N ILE A 130 -0.48 -2.69 22.19
CA ILE A 130 0.31 -3.50 23.11
C ILE A 130 1.69 -2.90 23.34
N ASP A 131 2.30 -3.26 24.47
CA ASP A 131 3.74 -3.07 24.70
C ASP A 131 4.42 -4.44 24.77
N PRO A 132 5.17 -4.90 23.74
CA PRO A 132 5.86 -6.17 23.76
C PRO A 132 7.04 -6.23 24.76
N VAL A 133 7.59 -5.09 25.20
CA VAL A 133 8.71 -5.06 26.14
C VAL A 133 8.21 -5.19 27.57
N LYS A 134 7.26 -4.32 27.96
CA LYS A 134 6.70 -4.31 29.32
C LYS A 134 5.60 -5.33 29.54
N LYS A 135 4.84 -5.67 28.49
CA LYS A 135 3.75 -6.67 28.49
C LYS A 135 2.55 -6.35 29.39
N GLU A 136 2.51 -5.19 30.04
CA GLU A 136 1.39 -4.75 30.88
C GLU A 136 0.28 -4.06 30.08
N LEU A 137 0.65 -3.30 29.04
CA LEU A 137 -0.31 -2.57 28.22
C LEU A 137 -0.99 -3.50 27.20
N SER A 138 -2.32 -3.54 27.25
CA SER A 138 -3.16 -4.19 26.24
C SER A 138 -4.52 -3.48 26.16
N ARG A 139 -4.62 -2.47 25.29
CA ARG A 139 -5.87 -1.73 25.03
C ARG A 139 -6.50 -2.21 23.72
N LEU A 140 -7.80 -2.48 23.73
CA LEU A 140 -8.54 -2.93 22.56
C LEU A 140 -9.49 -1.82 22.09
N TYR A 141 -9.52 -1.57 20.79
CA TYR A 141 -10.42 -0.64 20.12
C TYR A 141 -11.35 -1.41 19.19
N ASN A 142 -12.59 -0.91 19.07
CA ASN A 142 -13.64 -1.53 18.27
C ASN A 142 -13.90 -3.01 18.65
N ASP A 143 -13.83 -3.34 19.93
CA ASP A 143 -14.01 -4.70 20.47
C ASP A 143 -15.39 -5.29 20.13
N GLU A 144 -16.45 -4.49 20.32
CA GLU A 144 -17.84 -4.80 20.02
C GLU A 144 -18.17 -4.69 18.52
N ARG A 145 -17.21 -4.25 17.69
CA ARG A 145 -17.35 -4.12 16.23
C ARG A 145 -18.49 -3.18 15.80
N PHE A 146 -18.76 -2.16 16.61
CA PHE A 146 -19.75 -1.12 16.33
C PHE A 146 -19.26 -0.04 15.36
N ILE A 147 -17.95 0.14 15.22
CA ILE A 147 -17.36 1.17 14.35
C ILE A 147 -17.30 0.64 12.91
N ASP A 148 -16.65 -0.50 12.73
CA ASP A 148 -16.58 -1.25 11.46
C ASP A 148 -16.48 -2.75 11.75
N LYS A 149 -17.10 -3.58 10.89
CA LYS A 149 -17.12 -5.05 11.03
C LYS A 149 -16.14 -5.74 10.09
N THR A 150 -15.63 -5.03 9.09
CA THR A 150 -14.72 -5.55 8.06
C THR A 150 -13.27 -5.53 8.56
N ARG A 151 -12.42 -6.37 7.94
CA ARG A 151 -11.02 -6.49 8.33
C ARG A 151 -10.30 -5.15 8.24
N VAL A 152 -9.38 -4.91 9.17
CA VAL A 152 -8.37 -3.86 9.04
C VAL A 152 -7.44 -4.24 7.88
N THR A 153 -7.11 -3.28 7.02
CA THR A 153 -6.24 -3.50 5.86
C THR A 153 -4.86 -2.87 6.05
N CYS A 154 -4.82 -1.66 6.60
CA CYS A 154 -3.60 -0.95 6.95
C CYS A 154 -3.86 -0.10 8.21
N LEU A 155 -2.83 0.11 9.01
CA LEU A 155 -2.84 1.04 10.12
C LEU A 155 -1.46 1.66 10.27
N LYS A 156 -1.42 2.92 10.70
CA LYS A 156 -0.19 3.66 10.98
C LYS A 156 -0.39 4.65 12.09
N TRP A 157 0.64 4.87 12.90
CA TRP A 157 0.71 6.06 13.74
C TRP A 157 0.73 7.31 12.85
N LEU A 158 0.06 8.38 13.29
CA LEU A 158 0.14 9.65 12.57
C LEU A 158 1.55 10.21 12.71
N PRO A 159 2.21 10.60 11.61
CA PRO A 159 3.47 11.32 11.70
C PRO A 159 3.28 12.61 12.51
N ASN A 160 4.26 12.95 13.35
CA ASN A 160 4.21 14.10 14.28
C ASN A 160 3.15 14.04 15.39
N SER A 161 2.49 12.88 15.59
CA SER A 161 1.61 12.68 16.74
C SER A 161 2.12 11.54 17.62
N ASN A 162 2.06 11.76 18.93
CA ASN A 162 2.42 10.74 19.92
C ASN A 162 1.22 9.91 20.40
N SER A 163 0.03 10.16 19.87
CA SER A 163 -1.20 9.52 20.39
C SER A 163 -2.25 9.21 19.33
N LEU A 164 -2.17 9.81 18.16
CA LEU A 164 -3.14 9.57 17.09
C LEU A 164 -2.64 8.48 16.15
N PHE A 165 -3.57 7.65 15.70
CA PHE A 165 -3.31 6.66 14.66
C PHE A 165 -4.48 6.56 13.68
N LEU A 166 -4.16 6.19 12.46
CA LEU A 166 -5.09 6.04 11.35
C LEU A 166 -5.26 4.56 11.03
N VAL A 167 -6.49 4.14 10.77
CA VAL A 167 -6.83 2.74 10.50
C VAL A 167 -7.72 2.68 9.26
N SER A 168 -7.37 1.85 8.28
CA SER A 168 -8.19 1.57 7.11
C SER A 168 -8.85 0.20 7.18
N HIS A 169 -10.03 0.11 6.58
CA HIS A 169 -10.83 -1.10 6.56
C HIS A 169 -11.19 -1.51 5.13
N ALA A 170 -11.48 -2.80 4.97
CA ALA A 170 -11.96 -3.37 3.70
C ALA A 170 -13.35 -2.86 3.28
N SER A 171 -14.03 -2.09 4.13
CA SER A 171 -15.25 -1.34 3.81
C SER A 171 -15.02 -0.09 2.96
N GLY A 172 -13.76 0.30 2.71
CA GLY A 172 -13.43 1.56 2.03
C GLY A 172 -13.35 2.76 2.98
N GLN A 173 -13.32 2.51 4.29
CA GLN A 173 -13.34 3.56 5.32
C GLN A 173 -12.00 3.70 6.04
N LEU A 174 -11.67 4.94 6.41
CA LEU A 174 -10.59 5.26 7.34
C LEU A 174 -11.16 5.83 8.64
N TYR A 175 -10.52 5.52 9.75
CA TYR A 175 -10.89 6.04 11.06
C TYR A 175 -9.67 6.60 11.78
N VAL A 176 -9.82 7.80 12.32
CA VAL A 176 -8.82 8.42 13.18
C VAL A 176 -9.14 8.06 14.62
N TYR A 177 -8.19 7.43 15.29
CA TYR A 177 -8.26 7.09 16.70
C TYR A 177 -7.23 7.89 17.50
N LYS A 178 -7.51 8.10 18.78
CA LYS A 178 -6.56 8.61 19.76
C LYS A 178 -6.34 7.57 20.85
N GLU A 179 -5.10 7.32 21.25
CA GLU A 179 -4.80 6.16 22.09
C GLU A 179 -5.52 6.22 23.44
N ASP A 180 -5.61 7.40 24.06
CA ASP A 180 -6.14 7.59 25.41
C ASP A 180 -7.67 7.62 25.48
N LEU A 181 -8.35 7.65 24.32
CA LEU A 181 -9.81 7.70 24.26
C LEU A 181 -10.45 6.32 24.15
N PRO A 182 -11.53 6.05 24.91
CA PRO A 182 -12.27 4.80 24.80
C PRO A 182 -13.16 4.79 23.54
N CYS A 183 -13.54 3.59 23.09
CA CYS A 183 -14.63 3.42 22.12
C CYS A 183 -16.00 3.52 22.81
N GLY A 184 -17.05 3.90 22.08
CA GLY A 184 -18.42 3.90 22.59
C GLY A 184 -19.02 2.50 22.70
N SER A 185 -19.98 2.31 23.62
CA SER A 185 -20.75 1.06 23.78
C SER A 185 -21.95 0.94 22.82
N THR A 186 -22.12 1.89 21.91
CA THR A 186 -23.16 1.90 20.88
C THR A 186 -22.56 2.39 19.55
N PRO A 187 -23.19 2.07 18.41
CA PRO A 187 -22.78 2.59 17.10
C PRO A 187 -22.59 4.12 17.10
N PRO A 188 -21.43 4.63 16.65
CA PRO A 188 -21.18 6.07 16.61
C PRO A 188 -22.16 6.79 15.67
N HIS A 189 -22.59 7.99 16.07
CA HIS A 189 -23.45 8.83 15.26
C HIS A 189 -22.60 9.87 14.52
N TYR A 190 -22.64 9.82 13.19
CA TYR A 190 -21.78 10.63 12.34
C TYR A 190 -22.50 11.87 11.80
N GLN A 191 -21.78 12.98 11.69
CA GLN A 191 -22.20 14.18 10.97
C GLN A 191 -21.20 14.47 9.85
N LEU A 192 -21.72 14.84 8.68
CA LEU A 192 -20.88 15.25 7.56
C LEU A 192 -20.03 16.45 7.96
N PHE A 193 -18.72 16.29 7.83
CA PHE A 193 -17.72 17.34 8.07
C PHE A 193 -17.24 17.92 6.74
N LYS A 194 -16.99 17.06 5.75
CA LYS A 194 -16.51 17.46 4.43
C LYS A 194 -16.95 16.47 3.36
N GLN A 195 -17.19 16.97 2.15
CA GLN A 195 -17.51 16.15 1.00
C GLN A 195 -16.72 16.64 -0.20
N GLY A 196 -16.24 15.71 -1.02
CA GLY A 196 -15.59 16.01 -2.28
C GLY A 196 -15.75 14.88 -3.27
N ASP A 197 -15.05 14.95 -4.40
CA ASP A 197 -15.19 13.97 -5.47
C ASP A 197 -14.63 12.61 -5.05
N GLY A 198 -15.52 11.61 -4.97
CA GLY A 198 -15.16 10.26 -4.56
C GLY A 198 -14.72 10.12 -3.09
N PHE A 199 -15.03 11.08 -2.20
CA PHE A 199 -14.80 10.92 -0.77
C PHE A 199 -15.76 11.74 0.11
N SER A 200 -15.90 11.34 1.37
CA SER A 200 -16.62 12.11 2.39
C SER A 200 -16.01 11.88 3.75
N VAL A 201 -15.90 12.95 4.54
CA VAL A 201 -15.37 12.92 5.90
C VAL A 201 -16.50 13.28 6.87
N PHE A 202 -16.58 12.51 7.94
CA PHE A 202 -17.55 12.67 9.00
C PHE A 202 -16.83 12.83 10.34
N THR A 203 -17.44 13.61 11.23
CA THR A 203 -17.05 13.70 12.65
C THR A 203 -18.10 13.01 13.53
N CYS A 204 -17.71 12.60 14.72
CA CYS A 204 -18.59 11.91 15.66
C CYS A 204 -19.37 12.91 16.54
N LYS A 205 -20.70 12.82 16.55
CA LYS A 205 -21.56 13.60 17.46
C LYS A 205 -21.67 12.89 18.81
N THR A 206 -20.92 13.35 19.81
CA THR A 206 -20.98 12.80 21.17
C THR A 206 -20.98 13.88 22.24
N LYS A 207 -21.61 13.60 23.39
CA LYS A 207 -21.57 14.48 24.58
C LYS A 207 -20.18 14.54 25.23
N SER A 208 -19.35 13.53 25.00
CA SER A 208 -17.99 13.37 25.53
C SER A 208 -17.12 12.78 24.42
N THR A 209 -15.92 13.32 24.25
CA THR A 209 -14.98 12.91 23.21
C THR A 209 -14.62 11.43 23.37
N ARG A 210 -14.84 10.64 22.31
CA ARG A 210 -14.56 9.20 22.26
C ARG A 210 -14.08 8.83 20.86
N ASN A 211 -13.48 7.66 20.75
CA ASN A 211 -13.13 7.09 19.46
C ASN A 211 -14.39 6.54 18.74
N PRO A 212 -14.44 6.64 17.40
CA PRO A 212 -13.47 7.28 16.51
C PRO A 212 -13.66 8.81 16.42
N LEU A 213 -12.58 9.56 16.18
CA LEU A 213 -12.62 11.03 16.03
C LEU A 213 -13.19 11.46 14.67
N TYR A 214 -12.69 10.84 13.61
CA TYR A 214 -13.16 11.05 12.24
C TYR A 214 -13.40 9.71 11.56
N ARG A 215 -14.35 9.71 10.63
CA ARG A 215 -14.61 8.62 9.69
C ARG A 215 -14.52 9.17 8.27
N TRP A 216 -13.59 8.67 7.48
CA TRP A 216 -13.51 8.99 6.05
C TRP A 216 -14.08 7.81 5.26
N VAL A 217 -14.89 8.11 4.26
CA VAL A 217 -15.36 7.17 3.23
C VAL A 217 -14.63 7.53 1.96
N VAL A 218 -13.85 6.61 1.39
CA VAL A 218 -12.95 6.88 0.26
C VAL A 218 -13.26 5.91 -0.88
N GLY A 219 -13.79 6.46 -1.97
CA GLY A 219 -14.10 5.71 -3.19
C GLY A 219 -15.17 4.64 -2.98
N ASP A 220 -15.13 3.64 -3.85
CA ASP A 220 -15.94 2.43 -3.75
C ASP A 220 -15.04 1.21 -3.55
N GLY A 221 -15.56 0.20 -2.85
CA GLY A 221 -14.81 -1.02 -2.50
C GLY A 221 -13.78 -0.85 -1.39
N ALA A 222 -12.91 -1.86 -1.25
CA ALA A 222 -11.94 -1.94 -0.17
C ALA A 222 -10.78 -0.95 -0.34
N LEU A 223 -10.39 -0.28 0.74
CA LEU A 223 -9.14 0.47 0.80
C LEU A 223 -8.03 -0.51 1.19
N HIS A 224 -7.06 -0.73 0.30
CA HIS A 224 -6.02 -1.76 0.51
C HIS A 224 -4.84 -1.24 1.33
N GLU A 225 -4.34 -0.05 1.00
CA GLU A 225 -3.22 0.56 1.69
C GLU A 225 -3.30 2.09 1.66
N PHE A 226 -2.71 2.73 2.65
CA PHE A 226 -2.44 4.15 2.64
C PHE A 226 -1.02 4.42 3.12
N ALA A 227 -0.44 5.54 2.68
CA ALA A 227 0.89 5.98 3.07
C ALA A 227 0.90 7.50 3.27
N PHE A 228 1.46 7.94 4.39
CA PHE A 228 1.76 9.35 4.60
C PHE A 228 2.99 9.76 3.81
N SER A 229 2.98 10.99 3.29
CA SER A 229 4.16 11.60 2.69
C SER A 229 5.27 11.79 3.73
N PRO A 230 6.55 11.83 3.33
CA PRO A 230 7.67 12.10 4.24
C PRO A 230 7.52 13.42 5.01
N CYS A 231 6.86 14.42 4.42
CA CYS A 231 6.59 15.71 5.06
C CYS A 231 5.37 15.70 6.01
N ALA A 232 4.76 14.54 6.28
CA ALA A 232 3.61 14.34 7.17
C ALA A 232 2.28 15.02 6.76
N ARG A 233 2.26 15.85 5.72
CA ARG A 233 1.07 16.66 5.35
C ARG A 233 0.13 15.99 4.37
N TYR A 234 0.61 15.04 3.57
CA TYR A 234 -0.19 14.39 2.53
C TYR A 234 -0.40 12.91 2.84
N LEU A 235 -1.57 12.40 2.43
CA LEU A 235 -1.98 11.01 2.58
C LEU A 235 -2.33 10.44 1.20
N ALA A 236 -1.60 9.43 0.76
CA ALA A 236 -1.94 8.67 -0.45
C ALA A 236 -2.74 7.42 -0.07
N THR A 237 -3.78 7.09 -0.82
CA THR A 237 -4.63 5.91 -0.60
C THR A 237 -4.79 5.11 -1.89
N ALA A 238 -4.69 3.78 -1.79
CA ALA A 238 -4.91 2.82 -2.87
C ALA A 238 -6.20 2.02 -2.60
N SER A 239 -7.10 1.98 -3.57
CA SER A 239 -8.43 1.38 -3.43
C SER A 239 -8.75 0.35 -4.51
N GLN A 240 -9.67 -0.57 -4.20
CA GLN A 240 -10.20 -1.59 -5.08
C GLN A 240 -10.90 -1.01 -6.32
N ASP A 241 -11.43 0.21 -6.24
CA ASP A 241 -12.01 0.90 -7.41
C ASP A 241 -10.97 1.30 -8.47
N GLY A 242 -9.68 1.07 -8.19
CA GLY A 242 -8.56 1.35 -9.08
C GLY A 242 -8.02 2.76 -8.97
N PHE A 243 -8.49 3.57 -8.01
CA PHE A 243 -8.01 4.93 -7.85
C PHE A 243 -6.95 5.07 -6.76
N LEU A 244 -5.88 5.79 -7.11
CA LEU A 244 -4.94 6.41 -6.19
C LEU A 244 -5.47 7.81 -5.89
N ARG A 245 -5.73 8.09 -4.62
CA ARG A 245 -6.15 9.42 -4.15
C ARG A 245 -5.10 9.98 -3.23
N VAL A 246 -4.72 11.24 -3.46
CA VAL A 246 -3.78 11.96 -2.61
C VAL A 246 -4.50 13.12 -1.96
N PHE A 247 -4.51 13.13 -0.63
CA PHE A 247 -5.19 14.13 0.19
C PHE A 247 -4.17 15.01 0.90
N CYS A 248 -4.51 16.28 1.10
CA CYS A 248 -3.94 17.10 2.17
C CYS A 248 -4.60 16.64 3.48
N TYR A 249 -3.83 16.08 4.39
CA TYR A 249 -4.37 15.44 5.60
C TYR A 249 -4.97 16.47 6.58
N ASP A 250 -4.29 17.59 6.79
CA ASP A 250 -4.72 18.63 7.74
C ASP A 250 -6.01 19.33 7.28
N THR A 251 -6.11 19.64 5.98
CA THR A 251 -7.30 20.32 5.42
C THR A 251 -8.37 19.34 4.95
N MET A 252 -8.05 18.04 4.87
CA MET A 252 -8.92 16.98 4.36
C MET A 252 -9.41 17.22 2.92
N ASP A 253 -8.54 17.79 2.08
CA ASP A 253 -8.83 18.09 0.67
C ASP A 253 -8.18 17.08 -0.28
N LEU A 254 -8.87 16.74 -1.36
CA LEU A 254 -8.29 15.97 -2.46
C LEU A 254 -7.34 16.85 -3.28
N VAL A 255 -6.09 16.43 -3.41
CA VAL A 255 -5.01 17.14 -4.12
C VAL A 255 -4.81 16.58 -5.52
N GLY A 256 -4.91 15.26 -5.67
CA GLY A 256 -4.67 14.54 -6.91
C GLY A 256 -5.40 13.20 -6.95
N LEU A 257 -5.75 12.78 -8.16
CA LEU A 257 -6.49 11.56 -8.45
C LEU A 257 -5.90 10.90 -9.69
N VAL A 258 -5.57 9.61 -9.58
CA VAL A 258 -5.10 8.78 -10.69
C VAL A 258 -5.85 7.47 -10.67
N ARG A 259 -6.09 6.89 -11.84
CA ARG A 259 -6.66 5.56 -11.97
C ARG A 259 -5.64 4.59 -12.58
N SER A 260 -5.64 3.35 -12.10
CA SER A 260 -4.98 2.21 -12.72
C SER A 260 -5.39 2.04 -14.18
N TYR A 261 -4.62 1.29 -14.95
CA TYR A 261 -5.03 0.96 -16.31
C TYR A 261 -6.21 0.00 -16.28
N PHE A 262 -6.17 -0.97 -15.37
CA PHE A 262 -7.25 -1.89 -15.08
C PHE A 262 -7.19 -2.37 -13.62
N GLY A 263 -8.33 -2.83 -13.08
CA GLY A 263 -8.39 -3.42 -11.73
C GLY A 263 -8.10 -2.46 -10.57
N GLY A 264 -8.02 -3.01 -9.36
CA GLY A 264 -7.74 -2.27 -8.13
C GLY A 264 -6.25 -1.92 -7.95
N LEU A 265 -5.96 -0.89 -7.15
CA LEU A 265 -4.61 -0.61 -6.67
C LEU A 265 -4.43 -1.21 -5.28
N LEU A 266 -3.39 -2.02 -5.09
CA LEU A 266 -3.19 -2.86 -3.90
C LEU A 266 -2.18 -2.27 -2.92
N CYS A 267 -1.19 -1.53 -3.40
CA CYS A 267 -0.11 -1.00 -2.58
C CYS A 267 0.32 0.40 -3.04
N VAL A 268 0.89 1.18 -2.12
CA VAL A 268 1.32 2.56 -2.39
C VAL A 268 2.50 2.99 -1.51
N CYS A 269 3.46 3.72 -2.09
CA CYS A 269 4.55 4.33 -1.35
C CYS A 269 4.95 5.70 -1.92
N TRP A 270 5.58 6.53 -1.07
CA TRP A 270 6.11 7.83 -1.46
C TRP A 270 7.61 7.76 -1.71
N SER A 271 8.12 8.59 -2.63
CA SER A 271 9.56 8.85 -2.72
C SER A 271 10.05 9.54 -1.43
N PRO A 272 11.34 9.39 -1.06
CA PRO A 272 11.87 9.96 0.17
C PRO A 272 11.80 11.49 0.24
N ASP A 273 11.83 12.15 -0.91
CA ASP A 273 11.66 13.60 -1.04
C ASP A 273 10.19 14.05 -1.21
N GLY A 274 9.25 13.11 -1.30
CA GLY A 274 7.82 13.37 -1.45
C GLY A 274 7.39 13.88 -2.82
N LYS A 275 8.26 13.85 -3.85
CA LYS A 275 7.92 14.30 -5.21
C LYS A 275 7.14 13.28 -6.02
N TYR A 276 7.29 11.99 -5.74
CA TYR A 276 6.65 10.91 -6.48
C TYR A 276 5.87 9.98 -5.56
N VAL A 277 4.82 9.39 -6.12
CA VAL A 277 4.07 8.30 -5.51
C VAL A 277 4.09 7.13 -6.48
N VAL A 278 4.42 5.94 -5.97
CA VAL A 278 4.35 4.70 -6.73
C VAL A 278 3.20 3.85 -6.20
N ALA A 279 2.40 3.30 -7.10
CA ALA A 279 1.33 2.38 -6.76
C ALA A 279 1.45 1.08 -7.58
N GLY A 280 1.14 -0.06 -6.97
CA GLY A 280 1.07 -1.36 -7.64
C GLY A 280 -0.36 -1.90 -7.65
N GLY A 281 -0.77 -2.56 -8.74
CA GLY A 281 -2.17 -2.95 -8.95
C GLY A 281 -2.42 -4.39 -9.38
N GLU A 282 -3.70 -4.66 -9.64
CA GLU A 282 -4.23 -5.91 -10.22
C GLU A 282 -4.00 -6.01 -11.74
N ASP A 283 -3.49 -4.95 -12.38
CA ASP A 283 -3.07 -4.91 -13.79
C ASP A 283 -1.61 -5.34 -13.99
N ASP A 284 -0.96 -5.87 -12.95
CA ASP A 284 0.45 -6.32 -12.92
C ASP A 284 1.48 -5.18 -13.14
N LEU A 285 1.01 -3.92 -13.13
CA LEU A 285 1.83 -2.76 -13.37
C LEU A 285 2.22 -2.07 -12.06
N VAL A 286 3.36 -1.38 -12.11
CA VAL A 286 3.67 -0.28 -11.20
C VAL A 286 3.38 1.03 -11.91
N THR A 287 2.72 1.97 -11.24
CA THR A 287 2.40 3.30 -11.78
C THR A 287 3.15 4.36 -10.98
N VAL A 288 3.91 5.21 -11.67
CA VAL A 288 4.65 6.33 -11.08
C VAL A 288 3.89 7.63 -11.34
N TRP A 289 3.53 8.33 -10.28
CA TRP A 289 2.80 9.59 -10.33
C TRP A 289 3.64 10.73 -9.75
N SER A 290 3.70 11.85 -10.47
CA SER A 290 4.37 13.07 -10.01
C SER A 290 3.40 13.91 -9.18
N PHE A 291 3.79 14.23 -7.95
CA PHE A 291 3.03 15.07 -7.04
C PHE A 291 2.95 16.52 -7.52
N GLN A 292 4.05 17.04 -8.08
CA GLN A 292 4.13 18.42 -8.59
C GLN A 292 3.28 18.61 -9.85
N ASP A 293 3.40 17.69 -10.81
CA ASP A 293 2.68 17.78 -12.10
C ASP A 293 1.24 17.24 -12.01
N LYS A 294 0.93 16.51 -10.95
CA LYS A 294 -0.36 15.82 -10.74
C LYS A 294 -0.75 14.88 -11.88
N ARG A 295 0.23 14.16 -12.45
CA ARG A 295 0.02 13.23 -13.58
C ARG A 295 0.89 11.97 -13.47
N VAL A 296 0.46 10.92 -14.18
CA VAL A 296 1.28 9.72 -14.37
C VAL A 296 2.49 10.10 -15.23
N VAL A 297 3.69 9.77 -14.76
CA VAL A 297 4.95 10.06 -15.46
C VAL A 297 5.60 8.81 -16.05
N ALA A 298 5.28 7.63 -15.51
CA ALA A 298 5.71 6.35 -16.08
C ALA A 298 4.82 5.22 -15.58
N ARG A 299 4.81 4.11 -16.32
CA ARG A 299 4.35 2.80 -15.83
C ARG A 299 5.47 1.80 -15.97
N GLY A 300 5.51 0.76 -15.15
CA GLY A 300 6.50 -0.31 -15.24
C GLY A 300 5.83 -1.64 -15.47
N GLN A 301 6.31 -2.38 -16.46
CA GLN A 301 5.84 -3.72 -16.80
C GLN A 301 6.96 -4.73 -16.51
N GLY A 302 6.66 -5.75 -15.71
CA GLY A 302 7.65 -6.76 -15.33
C GLY A 302 7.07 -7.91 -14.51
N HIS A 303 6.09 -7.62 -13.65
CA HIS A 303 5.37 -8.66 -12.92
C HIS A 303 4.46 -9.48 -13.83
N ARG A 304 4.22 -10.73 -13.44
CA ARG A 304 3.30 -11.67 -14.12
C ARG A 304 2.01 -11.93 -13.34
N SER A 305 1.83 -11.20 -12.25
CA SER A 305 0.66 -11.23 -11.39
C SER A 305 0.63 -9.98 -10.52
N TRP A 306 -0.38 -9.86 -9.67
CA TRP A 306 -0.69 -8.64 -8.94
C TRP A 306 0.47 -8.17 -8.06
N VAL A 307 0.72 -6.87 -8.10
CA VAL A 307 1.79 -6.23 -7.31
C VAL A 307 1.29 -6.01 -5.88
N GLN A 308 1.97 -6.62 -4.90
CA GLN A 308 1.53 -6.66 -3.50
C GLN A 308 2.30 -5.70 -2.58
N GLY A 309 3.47 -5.24 -2.99
CA GLY A 309 4.26 -4.29 -2.23
C GLY A 309 5.15 -3.46 -3.12
N VAL A 310 5.27 -2.18 -2.78
CA VAL A 310 6.17 -1.21 -3.43
C VAL A 310 6.91 -0.43 -2.35
N ALA A 311 8.18 -0.13 -2.56
CA ALA A 311 8.98 0.66 -1.62
C ALA A 311 10.11 1.40 -2.35
N PHE A 312 10.34 2.67 -1.99
CA PHE A 312 11.54 3.38 -2.44
C PHE A 312 12.76 2.97 -1.61
N ASP A 313 13.92 2.96 -2.26
CA ASP A 313 15.21 2.73 -1.62
C ASP A 313 15.84 4.07 -1.21
N SER A 314 15.49 4.56 -0.02
CA SER A 314 16.01 5.83 0.51
C SER A 314 17.52 5.84 0.74
N CYS A 315 18.18 4.68 0.74
CA CYS A 315 19.62 4.59 0.97
C CYS A 315 20.46 4.96 -0.26
N LEU A 316 19.85 4.94 -1.45
CA LEU A 316 20.53 5.23 -2.73
C LEU A 316 20.15 6.59 -3.32
N ASP A 317 19.12 7.25 -2.79
CA ASP A 317 18.65 8.55 -3.26
C ASP A 317 19.59 9.68 -2.79
N GLY A 318 20.71 9.85 -3.51
CA GLY A 318 21.47 11.09 -3.80
C GLY A 318 21.93 12.04 -2.68
N SER A 319 21.52 11.86 -1.42
CA SER A 319 21.72 12.86 -0.36
C SER A 319 22.96 12.60 0.52
N SER A 320 23.59 11.43 0.39
CA SER A 320 24.78 11.04 1.18
C SER A 320 26.11 11.09 0.42
N HIS A 321 26.11 11.41 -0.88
CA HIS A 321 27.33 11.46 -1.72
C HIS A 321 27.55 12.80 -2.45
N ALA A 322 27.02 13.91 -1.93
CA ALA A 322 27.37 15.25 -2.41
C ALA A 322 28.76 15.68 -1.88
N SER A 323 29.81 14.98 -2.28
CA SER A 323 31.19 15.45 -2.22
C SER A 323 31.74 15.48 -3.64
N GLY A 324 31.64 16.64 -4.31
CA GLY A 324 32.25 16.89 -5.61
C GLY A 324 31.28 17.41 -6.67
N ASP A 325 31.51 18.68 -7.01
CA ASP A 325 31.12 19.53 -8.14
C ASP A 325 30.60 18.88 -9.47
N CYS A 326 29.56 18.06 -9.40
CA CYS A 326 28.74 17.64 -10.54
C CYS A 326 27.26 17.80 -10.20
N PRO A 327 26.38 18.32 -11.08
CA PRO A 327 24.95 18.29 -10.81
C PRO A 327 24.52 16.83 -10.78
N ALA A 328 24.20 16.33 -9.59
CA ALA A 328 23.77 14.94 -9.42
C ALA A 328 22.52 14.70 -10.28
N ASP A 329 22.66 13.82 -11.27
CA ASP A 329 21.55 13.27 -12.03
C ASP A 329 20.58 12.65 -11.01
N THR A 330 19.39 13.23 -10.84
CA THR A 330 18.47 12.79 -9.78
C THR A 330 17.82 11.48 -10.23
N SER A 331 18.46 10.37 -9.86
CA SER A 331 17.95 9.01 -10.08
C SER A 331 17.30 8.51 -8.80
N TYR A 332 16.11 7.95 -8.91
CA TYR A 332 15.46 7.24 -7.81
C TYR A 332 15.52 5.75 -8.03
N ARG A 333 15.65 4.98 -6.95
CA ARG A 333 15.40 3.53 -6.98
C ARG A 333 14.16 3.18 -6.18
N PHE A 334 13.32 2.33 -6.75
CA PHE A 334 12.26 1.66 -6.00
C PHE A 334 12.22 0.18 -6.35
N GLY A 335 11.62 -0.61 -5.48
CA GLY A 335 11.37 -2.02 -5.70
C GLY A 335 9.89 -2.36 -5.63
N SER A 336 9.52 -3.48 -6.23
CA SER A 336 8.19 -4.05 -6.10
C SER A 336 8.24 -5.57 -5.95
N VAL A 337 7.25 -6.12 -5.26
CA VAL A 337 7.08 -7.57 -5.07
C VAL A 337 5.65 -7.97 -5.41
N GLY A 338 5.48 -9.15 -6.01
CA GLY A 338 4.19 -9.59 -6.54
C GLY A 338 3.74 -10.96 -6.06
N GLN A 339 2.49 -11.29 -6.43
CA GLN A 339 1.93 -12.64 -6.26
C GLN A 339 2.63 -13.70 -7.12
N ASP A 340 3.34 -13.24 -8.15
CA ASP A 340 4.20 -14.03 -9.02
C ASP A 340 5.50 -14.52 -8.35
N THR A 341 5.70 -14.22 -7.06
CA THR A 341 6.87 -14.59 -6.25
C THR A 341 8.17 -13.87 -6.66
N GLN A 342 8.03 -12.79 -7.45
CA GLN A 342 9.16 -12.06 -8.01
C GLN A 342 9.42 -10.74 -7.27
N LEU A 343 10.70 -10.40 -7.16
CA LEU A 343 11.20 -9.08 -6.80
C LEU A 343 11.63 -8.36 -8.10
N CYS A 344 11.12 -7.15 -8.27
CA CYS A 344 11.55 -6.23 -9.31
C CYS A 344 12.24 -5.01 -8.69
N LEU A 345 13.35 -4.54 -9.29
CA LEU A 345 13.95 -3.23 -8.98
C LEU A 345 13.86 -2.32 -10.20
N TRP A 346 13.55 -1.06 -9.96
CA TRP A 346 13.26 -0.05 -10.98
C TRP A 346 14.11 1.19 -10.70
N ASP A 347 14.66 1.75 -11.77
CA ASP A 347 15.36 3.02 -11.74
C ASP A 347 14.51 4.08 -12.45
N LEU A 348 14.34 5.23 -11.82
CA LEU A 348 13.65 6.39 -12.37
C LEU A 348 14.69 7.49 -12.58
N THR A 349 15.19 7.56 -13.81
CA THR A 349 16.25 8.46 -14.25
C THR A 349 15.68 9.74 -14.87
N GLU A 350 16.51 10.78 -14.96
CA GLU A 350 16.10 12.10 -15.47
C GLU A 350 15.56 12.07 -16.91
N ASP A 351 16.03 11.16 -17.77
CA ASP A 351 15.52 10.99 -19.13
C ASP A 351 14.05 10.56 -19.13
N VAL A 352 13.64 9.67 -18.22
CA VAL A 352 12.23 9.30 -18.04
C VAL A 352 11.43 10.46 -17.47
N LEU A 353 12.00 11.17 -16.49
CA LEU A 353 11.34 12.30 -15.81
C LEU A 353 11.16 13.53 -16.71
N LYS A 354 12.10 13.79 -17.62
CA LYS A 354 12.13 14.95 -18.52
C LYS A 354 11.51 14.70 -19.89
N GLN A 355 10.97 13.49 -20.18
CA GLN A 355 10.44 13.21 -21.51
C GLN A 355 9.42 14.29 -21.95
N PRO A 356 9.52 14.79 -23.20
CA PRO A 356 8.70 15.88 -23.68
C PRO A 356 7.22 15.57 -23.56
N ARG A 357 6.47 16.57 -23.10
CA ARG A 357 5.01 16.56 -23.04
C ARG A 357 4.46 16.19 -24.41
N ALA A 358 3.68 15.11 -24.52
CA ALA A 358 2.83 14.94 -25.70
C ALA A 358 1.91 16.18 -25.78
N PRO A 359 1.89 16.92 -26.90
CA PRO A 359 1.05 18.09 -27.02
C PRO A 359 -0.41 17.67 -26.84
N ARG A 360 -1.12 18.35 -25.94
CA ARG A 360 -2.57 18.18 -25.77
C ARG A 360 -3.22 18.34 -27.14
N ALA A 361 -3.80 17.28 -27.68
CA ALA A 361 -4.84 17.43 -28.69
C ALA A 361 -6.04 18.08 -27.99
N SER A 362 -6.05 19.41 -27.96
CA SER A 362 -7.25 20.18 -27.67
C SER A 362 -8.27 19.83 -28.75
N LEU A 363 -9.17 18.88 -28.45
CA LEU A 363 -10.41 18.73 -29.18
C LEU A 363 -11.25 19.98 -28.88
N LEU A 364 -10.97 21.06 -29.59
CA LEU A 364 -11.93 22.11 -29.83
C LEU A 364 -13.09 21.44 -30.55
N LEU A 365 -14.21 21.25 -29.86
CA LEU A 365 -15.51 21.01 -30.47
C LEU A 365 -15.88 22.28 -31.24
N THR A 366 -15.33 22.46 -32.44
CA THR A 366 -15.84 23.44 -33.39
C THR A 366 -17.14 22.87 -33.93
N GLY A 367 -18.26 23.39 -33.41
CA GLY A 367 -19.58 23.16 -33.95
C GLY A 367 -19.63 23.61 -35.41
N ASN A 368 -19.77 22.65 -36.32
CA ASN A 368 -20.08 22.93 -37.71
C ASN A 368 -21.51 23.47 -37.80
N ASN A 369 -21.62 24.79 -37.97
CA ASN A 369 -22.81 25.42 -38.51
C ASN A 369 -22.90 25.12 -40.01
N SER A 370 -24.02 24.59 -40.45
CA SER A 370 -24.50 24.78 -41.82
C SER A 370 -26.01 25.05 -41.76
N PRO A 371 -26.50 26.09 -42.44
CA PRO A 371 -27.88 26.50 -42.36
C PRO A 371 -28.72 25.65 -43.32
N ASN A 372 -29.88 25.18 -42.88
CA ASN A 372 -30.92 24.86 -43.84
C ASN A 372 -32.30 25.24 -43.32
N THR A 373 -33.02 25.88 -44.23
CA THR A 373 -34.24 26.66 -44.09
C THR A 373 -35.50 25.80 -44.06
N GLY A 374 -36.48 26.24 -43.26
CA GLY A 374 -37.90 26.22 -43.65
C GLY A 374 -38.73 25.04 -43.17
N GLY A 375 -39.81 25.35 -42.43
CA GLY A 375 -41.00 24.49 -42.35
C GLY A 375 -41.54 24.27 -40.94
N VAL A 376 -42.40 25.18 -40.47
CA VAL A 376 -43.38 24.93 -39.39
C VAL A 376 -44.68 24.45 -40.08
N PRO A 377 -45.49 23.55 -39.48
CA PRO A 377 -46.59 24.05 -38.65
C PRO A 377 -46.84 23.26 -37.34
N GLN A 378 -47.47 23.98 -36.41
CA GLN A 378 -48.08 23.52 -35.15
C GLN A 378 -49.15 22.43 -35.37
N ALA A 379 -49.32 21.53 -34.41
CA ALA A 379 -50.46 21.55 -33.46
C ALA A 379 -50.57 20.27 -32.61
N SER A 380 -50.62 20.49 -31.29
CA SER A 380 -51.50 19.89 -30.27
C SER A 380 -51.76 18.37 -30.17
N GLN A 381 -51.64 17.91 -28.92
CA GLN A 381 -52.36 16.78 -28.29
C GLN A 381 -51.89 15.36 -28.63
N LEU A 382 -51.16 14.73 -27.71
CA LEU A 382 -51.59 13.54 -26.96
C LEU A 382 -50.45 13.06 -26.06
N GLN A 383 -50.45 13.61 -24.86
CA GLN A 383 -49.81 13.04 -23.70
C GLN A 383 -50.66 11.84 -23.22
N GLN A 384 -50.01 10.79 -22.73
CA GLN A 384 -50.60 9.61 -22.09
C GLN A 384 -51.14 8.51 -23.03
N GLN A 385 -50.26 7.58 -23.43
CA GLN A 385 -50.48 6.13 -23.34
C GLN A 385 -49.26 5.36 -23.87
N ALA A 386 -48.26 5.20 -23.00
CA ALA A 386 -47.31 4.07 -23.05
C ALA A 386 -46.67 3.81 -21.66
N ARG A 387 -47.31 4.30 -20.59
CA ARG A 387 -47.06 3.84 -19.22
C ARG A 387 -48.03 2.70 -18.94
N GLN A 388 -47.61 1.47 -19.28
CA GLN A 388 -48.04 0.18 -18.71
C GLN A 388 -47.71 -0.95 -19.70
N GLN A 389 -46.41 -1.27 -19.87
CA GLN A 389 -45.91 -2.59 -20.27
C GLN A 389 -44.37 -2.70 -20.29
N GLN A 390 -43.69 -2.07 -19.32
CA GLN A 390 -42.25 -2.32 -19.07
C GLN A 390 -41.97 -2.41 -17.55
N GLN A 391 -42.77 -3.21 -16.83
CA GLN A 391 -42.56 -3.42 -15.41
C GLN A 391 -42.47 -4.89 -14.96
N GLN A 392 -42.23 -5.84 -15.88
CA GLN A 392 -41.93 -7.22 -15.51
C GLN A 392 -40.99 -7.88 -16.53
N GLN A 393 -39.75 -7.40 -16.56
CA GLN A 393 -38.56 -8.18 -16.95
C GLN A 393 -37.30 -7.41 -16.50
N GLN A 394 -37.22 -7.16 -15.19
CA GLN A 394 -36.03 -6.60 -14.55
C GLN A 394 -35.72 -7.45 -13.31
N GLN A 395 -35.44 -8.72 -13.52
CA GLN A 395 -34.79 -9.58 -12.54
C GLN A 395 -33.82 -10.48 -13.30
N THR A 396 -32.57 -10.47 -12.86
CA THR A 396 -31.39 -11.22 -13.35
C THR A 396 -30.74 -10.74 -14.66
N ARG A 397 -30.04 -9.59 -14.61
CA ARG A 397 -28.68 -9.41 -15.19
C ARG A 397 -28.13 -8.00 -14.86
N SER A 398 -26.82 -7.97 -14.62
CA SER A 398 -25.88 -6.84 -14.60
C SER A 398 -25.94 -5.79 -13.47
N SER A 399 -25.23 -6.07 -12.36
CA SER A 399 -24.53 -5.05 -11.57
C SER A 399 -23.05 -4.87 -11.97
N ASN A 400 -22.49 -5.80 -12.76
CA ASN A 400 -21.10 -5.73 -13.24
C ASN A 400 -20.93 -5.00 -14.59
N ALA A 401 -22.00 -4.70 -15.34
CA ALA A 401 -21.87 -4.11 -16.67
C ALA A 401 -21.75 -2.57 -16.65
N THR A 402 -22.23 -1.91 -15.60
CA THR A 402 -22.30 -0.45 -15.52
C THR A 402 -20.96 0.18 -15.13
N THR A 403 -20.16 -0.49 -14.30
CA THR A 403 -18.80 -0.06 -13.89
C THR A 403 -17.73 -0.38 -14.92
N VAL A 404 -17.85 -1.49 -15.66
CA VAL A 404 -16.90 -1.85 -16.73
C VAL A 404 -17.02 -0.86 -17.91
N ASN A 405 -18.25 -0.43 -18.24
CA ASN A 405 -18.49 0.56 -19.30
C ASN A 405 -18.09 2.00 -18.93
N SER A 406 -17.99 2.35 -17.64
CA SER A 406 -17.43 3.65 -17.20
C SER A 406 -15.91 3.60 -17.06
N ALA A 407 -15.33 2.45 -16.71
CA ALA A 407 -13.88 2.24 -16.62
C ALA A 407 -13.18 2.36 -17.98
N GLN A 408 -13.74 1.79 -19.06
CA GLN A 408 -13.21 1.96 -20.42
C GLN A 408 -13.29 3.42 -20.93
N LYS A 409 -14.20 4.24 -20.40
CA LYS A 409 -14.33 5.66 -20.77
C LYS A 409 -13.24 6.56 -20.16
N LEU A 410 -12.52 6.08 -19.14
CA LEU A 410 -11.49 6.86 -18.43
C LEU A 410 -10.08 6.64 -19.00
N VAL A 411 -9.86 5.57 -19.76
CA VAL A 411 -8.57 5.34 -20.44
C VAL A 411 -8.37 6.39 -21.53
N GLY A 412 -7.18 7.02 -21.56
CA GLY A 412 -6.89 8.20 -22.39
C GLY A 412 -7.34 9.53 -21.79
N SER A 413 -7.88 9.52 -20.56
CA SER A 413 -8.06 10.76 -19.79
C SER A 413 -6.75 11.17 -19.10
N PRO A 414 -6.61 12.43 -18.66
CA PRO A 414 -5.46 12.85 -17.86
C PRO A 414 -5.25 12.04 -16.56
N ALA A 415 -6.33 11.47 -16.00
CA ALA A 415 -6.29 10.65 -14.80
C ALA A 415 -5.89 9.18 -15.07
N CYS A 416 -6.00 8.72 -16.32
CA CYS A 416 -5.52 7.41 -16.77
C CYS A 416 -5.05 7.51 -18.23
N PRO A 417 -3.80 7.98 -18.46
CA PRO A 417 -3.23 8.04 -19.80
C PRO A 417 -3.16 6.64 -20.42
N ARG A 418 -3.21 6.57 -21.75
CA ARG A 418 -2.98 5.32 -22.49
C ARG A 418 -1.52 4.84 -22.31
N LEU A 419 -1.26 3.58 -22.63
CA LEU A 419 0.08 2.98 -22.48
C LEU A 419 1.12 3.61 -23.42
N ASP A 420 0.70 4.10 -24.58
CA ASP A 420 1.53 4.80 -25.57
C ASP A 420 1.75 6.28 -25.23
N GLU A 421 1.04 6.82 -24.24
CA GLU A 421 1.15 8.22 -23.81
C GLU A 421 2.13 8.44 -22.65
N VAL A 422 2.58 7.36 -22.01
CA VAL A 422 3.53 7.42 -20.89
C VAL A 422 4.68 6.45 -21.10
N PRO A 423 5.91 6.80 -20.67
CA PRO A 423 7.05 5.88 -20.68
C PRO A 423 6.73 4.56 -19.98
N MET A 424 7.16 3.46 -20.61
CA MET A 424 7.14 2.13 -20.00
C MET A 424 8.53 1.79 -19.48
N LEU A 425 8.65 1.63 -18.16
CA LEU A 425 9.84 1.19 -17.47
C LEU A 425 9.99 -0.32 -17.60
N GLU A 426 11.21 -0.75 -17.84
CA GLU A 426 11.62 -2.14 -17.68
C GLU A 426 12.32 -2.31 -16.33
N PRO A 427 12.07 -3.42 -15.61
CA PRO A 427 12.74 -3.66 -14.35
C PRO A 427 14.23 -3.93 -14.60
N HIS A 428 15.09 -3.27 -13.82
CA HIS A 428 16.53 -3.53 -13.84
C HIS A 428 16.85 -4.98 -13.46
N ILE A 429 16.15 -5.50 -12.45
CA ILE A 429 16.14 -6.93 -12.13
C ILE A 429 14.70 -7.38 -11.94
N CYS A 430 14.40 -8.59 -12.36
CA CYS A 430 13.13 -9.27 -12.15
C CYS A 430 13.45 -10.73 -11.83
N LYS A 431 13.38 -11.11 -10.55
CA LYS A 431 13.89 -12.40 -10.06
C LYS A 431 12.88 -13.07 -9.15
N LYS A 432 12.67 -14.37 -9.36
CA LYS A 432 11.93 -15.22 -8.44
C LYS A 432 12.73 -15.46 -7.16
N VAL A 433 12.22 -15.00 -6.03
CA VAL A 433 12.95 -14.97 -4.75
C VAL A 433 12.25 -15.71 -3.60
N ALA A 434 11.02 -16.17 -3.81
CA ALA A 434 10.27 -16.94 -2.81
C ALA A 434 9.50 -18.11 -3.44
N PRO A 435 9.21 -19.18 -2.67
CA PRO A 435 8.39 -20.30 -3.14
C PRO A 435 6.90 -19.93 -3.25
N GLU A 436 6.46 -18.95 -2.46
CA GLU A 436 5.09 -18.48 -2.32
C GLU A 436 5.01 -16.97 -2.52
N ARG A 437 3.79 -16.44 -2.71
CA ARG A 437 3.58 -15.01 -2.98
C ARG A 437 4.27 -14.13 -1.94
N LEU A 438 4.89 -13.06 -2.42
CA LEU A 438 5.54 -12.07 -1.57
C LEU A 438 4.51 -11.11 -0.99
N THR A 439 4.74 -10.68 0.25
CA THR A 439 3.77 -9.88 1.02
C THR A 439 4.38 -8.66 1.71
N ALA A 440 5.72 -8.58 1.77
CA ALA A 440 6.44 -7.42 2.29
C ALA A 440 7.75 -7.18 1.54
N LEU A 441 8.08 -5.90 1.38
CA LEU A 441 9.34 -5.40 0.84
C LEU A 441 9.76 -4.19 1.68
N VAL A 442 10.96 -4.22 2.25
CA VAL A 442 11.50 -3.12 3.07
C VAL A 442 12.95 -2.89 2.74
N PHE A 443 13.32 -1.66 2.38
CA PHE A 443 14.71 -1.24 2.23
C PHE A 443 15.26 -0.75 3.58
N ARG A 444 16.46 -1.19 3.94
CA ARG A 444 17.25 -0.71 5.09
C ARG A 444 18.65 -0.32 4.62
N GLU A 445 19.43 0.32 5.50
CA GLU A 445 20.77 0.83 5.18
C GLU A 445 21.76 -0.27 4.77
N ASP A 446 21.70 -1.43 5.44
CA ASP A 446 22.62 -2.54 5.26
C ASP A 446 22.05 -3.67 4.37
N CYS A 447 20.73 -3.72 4.23
CA CYS A 447 20.04 -4.83 3.58
C CYS A 447 18.69 -4.45 2.95
N LEU A 448 18.20 -5.34 2.10
CA LEU A 448 16.82 -5.41 1.65
C LEU A 448 16.13 -6.56 2.38
N VAL A 449 14.89 -6.38 2.81
CA VAL A 449 14.09 -7.42 3.48
C VAL A 449 12.88 -7.77 2.62
N THR A 450 12.64 -9.06 2.44
CA THR A 450 11.46 -9.59 1.76
C THR A 450 10.75 -10.60 2.66
N ALA A 451 9.42 -10.66 2.62
CA ALA A 451 8.68 -11.74 3.27
C ALA A 451 7.69 -12.40 2.32
N CYS A 452 7.46 -13.69 2.51
CA CYS A 452 6.47 -14.46 1.77
C CYS A 452 5.34 -14.98 2.66
N GLN A 453 4.27 -15.46 2.02
CA GLN A 453 3.06 -15.95 2.68
C GLN A 453 3.30 -17.13 3.65
N GLU A 454 4.37 -17.91 3.45
CA GLU A 454 4.74 -19.01 4.35
C GLU A 454 5.30 -18.54 5.70
N GLY A 455 5.60 -17.24 5.84
CA GLY A 455 6.12 -16.67 7.08
C GLY A 455 7.64 -16.69 7.19
N TYR A 456 8.36 -16.83 6.07
CA TYR A 456 9.80 -16.59 6.01
C TYR A 456 10.08 -15.11 5.73
N VAL A 457 10.90 -14.50 6.57
CA VAL A 457 11.40 -13.13 6.43
C VAL A 457 12.89 -13.21 6.09
N CYS A 458 13.22 -12.95 4.83
CA CYS A 458 14.56 -13.09 4.29
C CYS A 458 15.30 -11.74 4.28
N THR A 459 16.56 -11.76 4.68
CA THR A 459 17.46 -10.60 4.65
C THR A 459 18.43 -10.74 3.49
N TRP A 460 18.49 -9.72 2.63
CA TRP A 460 19.37 -9.62 1.46
C TRP A 460 20.43 -8.56 1.74
N ALA A 461 21.68 -8.97 1.96
CA ALA A 461 22.76 -8.03 2.17
C ALA A 461 22.99 -7.17 0.94
N ARG A 462 23.15 -5.86 1.15
CA ARG A 462 23.64 -4.96 0.10
C ARG A 462 25.09 -5.29 -0.28
N PRO A 463 25.54 -4.88 -1.47
CA PRO A 463 26.94 -5.00 -1.88
C PRO A 463 27.88 -4.41 -0.81
N GLY A 464 28.92 -5.15 -0.44
CA GLY A 464 29.89 -4.74 0.58
C GLY A 464 29.40 -4.76 2.03
N ARG A 465 28.11 -5.06 2.28
CA ARG A 465 27.53 -5.12 3.65
C ARG A 465 27.40 -6.55 4.19
N ALA A 466 27.58 -7.57 3.37
CA ALA A 466 27.68 -8.95 3.86
C ALA A 466 28.96 -9.08 4.70
N SER A 467 28.83 -9.10 6.03
CA SER A 467 29.95 -9.40 6.92
C SER A 467 30.62 -10.69 6.44
N THR A 468 31.93 -10.66 6.16
CA THR A 468 32.74 -11.88 6.15
C THR A 468 32.60 -12.49 7.53
N VAL A 469 31.76 -13.52 7.64
CA VAL A 469 31.69 -14.37 8.82
C VAL A 469 33.06 -15.04 8.92
N VAL A 470 33.94 -14.49 9.75
CA VAL A 470 35.14 -15.18 10.25
C VAL A 470 34.72 -16.01 11.45
#